data_AF-A0A671WCR4-F1
#
_entry.id   AF-A0A671WCR4-F1
#
_cell.length_a   1.000
_cell.length_b   1.000
_cell.length_c   1.000
_cell.angle_alpha   90.00
_cell.angle_beta   90.00
_cell.angle_gamma   90.00
#
_symmetry.space_group_name_H-M   'P 1'
#
loop_
_entity.id
_entity.type
_entity.pdbx_description
1 polymer ?
#
loop_
_entity_poly.entity_id
_entity_poly.type
_entity_poly.pdbx_seq_one_letter_code
_entity_poly.pdbx_strand_id
1 'polypeptide(L)' 'LLLPVKSSASADMSDKPDISEVESFDKSKLKKTETAEKNTLPTKETIEQEKSA' A
#
# COMPACT_ATOMS: atom_id res chain seq x y z
N LEU A 1 -10.18 26.63 -50.93
CA LEU A 1 -8.88 26.24 -50.35
C LEU A 1 -9.07 26.14 -48.84
N LEU A 2 -9.07 24.94 -48.27
CA LEU A 2 -9.30 24.75 -46.83
C LEU A 2 -7.94 24.57 -46.13
N LEU A 3 -7.62 25.44 -45.19
CA LEU A 3 -6.42 25.30 -44.35
C LEU A 3 -6.64 24.18 -43.32
N PRO A 4 -5.73 23.20 -43.17
CA PRO A 4 -5.84 22.24 -42.08
C PRO A 4 -5.38 22.87 -40.76
N VAL A 5 -6.31 23.06 -39.83
CA VAL A 5 -6.00 23.35 -38.42
C VAL A 5 -5.44 22.07 -37.81
N LYS A 6 -4.13 22.02 -37.56
CA LYS A 6 -3.54 21.00 -36.69
C LYS A 6 -3.82 21.40 -35.26
N SER A 7 -4.77 20.72 -34.63
CA SER A 7 -5.00 20.82 -33.19
C SER A 7 -3.82 20.18 -32.47
N SER A 8 -3.00 21.01 -31.82
CA SER A 8 -2.00 20.58 -30.85
C SER A 8 -2.32 21.22 -29.51
N ALA A 9 -2.99 20.47 -28.64
CA ALA A 9 -2.90 20.67 -27.21
C ALA A 9 -2.84 19.26 -26.60
N SER A 10 -1.61 18.83 -26.34
CA SER A 10 -1.27 17.64 -25.59
C SER A 10 -2.00 17.67 -24.26
N ALA A 11 -2.89 16.71 -24.02
CA ALA A 11 -3.34 16.41 -22.67
C ALA A 11 -2.10 15.96 -21.89
N ASP A 12 -1.70 16.81 -20.95
CA ASP A 12 -0.61 16.60 -20.02
C ASP A 12 -0.83 15.29 -19.26
N MET A 13 0.09 14.33 -19.43
CA MET A 13 0.12 13.08 -18.67
C MET A 13 1.32 13.07 -17.71
N SER A 14 1.76 14.23 -17.26
CA SER A 14 3.06 14.39 -16.57
C SER A 14 2.97 14.37 -15.04
N ASP A 15 1.76 14.34 -14.46
CA ASP A 15 1.56 14.37 -13.00
C ASP A 15 1.42 12.98 -12.35
N LYS A 16 1.92 11.92 -12.99
CA LYS A 16 1.95 10.58 -12.38
C LYS A 16 3.33 10.26 -11.83
N PRO A 17 3.46 9.93 -10.53
CA PRO A 17 4.74 9.52 -9.97
C PRO A 17 5.24 8.25 -10.67
N ASP A 18 6.54 8.18 -10.90
CA ASP A 18 7.20 6.97 -11.38
C ASP A 18 7.10 5.88 -10.31
N ILE A 19 6.55 4.72 -10.68
CA ILE A 19 6.35 3.55 -9.81
C ILE A 19 7.23 2.36 -10.19
N SER A 20 8.11 2.50 -11.19
CA SER A 20 8.96 1.40 -11.68
C SER A 20 9.89 0.83 -10.61
N GLU A 21 10.19 1.59 -9.55
CA GLU A 21 10.96 1.11 -8.40
C GLU A 21 10.27 -0.05 -7.67
N VAL A 22 8.93 -0.10 -7.63
CA VAL A 22 8.18 -1.15 -6.92
C VAL A 22 8.45 -2.53 -7.51
N GLU A 23 8.69 -2.63 -8.82
CA GLU A 23 8.97 -3.89 -9.52
C GLU A 23 10.37 -4.45 -9.22
N SER A 24 11.34 -3.56 -8.99
CA SER A 24 12.77 -3.90 -8.92
C SER A 24 13.38 -3.71 -7.52
N PHE A 25 12.59 -3.27 -6.54
CA PHE A 25 13.07 -3.00 -5.20
C PHE A 25 13.69 -4.24 -4.53
N ASP A 26 14.93 -4.08 -4.07
CA ASP A 26 15.65 -5.12 -3.33
C ASP A 26 15.13 -5.22 -1.89
N LYS A 27 14.42 -6.32 -1.61
CA LYS A 27 13.85 -6.64 -0.29
C LYS A 27 14.91 -6.73 0.82
N SER A 28 16.18 -6.95 0.50
CA SER A 28 17.25 -7.00 1.50
C SER A 28 17.49 -5.64 2.18
N LYS A 29 17.08 -4.54 1.52
CA LYS A 29 17.19 -3.17 2.03
C LYS A 29 16.09 -2.81 3.05
N LEU A 30 15.12 -3.70 3.28
CA LEU A 30 14.11 -3.50 4.32
C LEU A 30 14.75 -3.64 5.71
N LYS A 31 14.42 -2.70 6.60
CA LYS A 31 14.81 -2.81 8.01
C LYS A 31 14.19 -4.05 8.62
N LYS A 32 14.98 -4.81 9.37
CA LYS A 32 14.48 -5.91 10.19
C LYS A 32 13.58 -5.33 11.28
N THR A 33 12.39 -5.89 11.42
CA THR A 33 11.44 -5.54 12.48
C THR A 33 10.92 -6.83 13.08
N GLU A 34 10.84 -6.88 14.40
CA GLU A 34 10.11 -7.93 15.10
C GLU A 34 8.62 -7.58 15.05
N THR A 35 7.79 -8.53 14.63
CA THR A 35 6.34 -8.37 14.59
C THR A 35 5.72 -9.17 15.72
N ALA A 36 4.98 -8.50 16.61
CA ALA A 36 4.22 -9.18 17.65
C ALA A 36 2.86 -9.62 17.12
N GLU A 37 2.67 -10.93 16.96
CA GLU A 37 1.35 -11.49 16.65
C GLU A 37 0.45 -11.43 17.89
N LYS A 38 -0.72 -10.79 17.77
CA LYS A 38 -1.68 -10.58 18.87
C LYS A 38 -2.86 -11.56 18.84
N ASN A 39 -2.67 -12.72 18.21
CA ASN A 39 -3.69 -13.75 18.07
C ASN A 39 -3.57 -14.84 19.14
N THR A 40 -3.15 -14.49 20.36
CA THR A 40 -3.12 -15.47 21.45
C THR A 40 -4.54 -15.80 21.88
N LEU A 41 -4.83 -17.09 22.05
CA LEU A 41 -6.09 -17.52 22.63
C LEU A 41 -6.25 -16.93 24.04
N PRO A 42 -7.49 -16.56 24.45
CA PRO A 42 -7.75 -16.12 25.81
C PRO A 42 -7.41 -17.23 26.81
N THR A 43 -7.01 -16.83 28.02
CA THR A 43 -6.75 -17.78 29.11
C THR A 43 -8.05 -18.26 29.74
N LYS A 44 -8.01 -19.37 30.48
CA LYS A 44 -9.18 -19.84 31.25
C LYS A 44 -9.71 -18.77 32.21
N GLU A 45 -8.82 -18.04 32.88
CA GLU A 45 -9.17 -16.96 33.81
C GLU A 45 -9.95 -15.85 33.10
N THR A 46 -9.45 -15.40 31.94
CA THR A 46 -10.13 -14.37 31.13
C THR A 46 -11.53 -14.82 30.72
N ILE A 47 -11.68 -16.08 30.30
CA ILE A 47 -12.98 -16.64 29.90
C ILE A 47 -13.95 -16.69 31.09
N GLU A 48 -13.48 -17.08 32.28
CA GLU A 48 -14.30 -17.16 33.50
C GLU A 48 -14.74 -15.77 33.99
N GLN A 49 -13.86 -14.77 33.90
CA GLN A 49 -14.19 -13.38 34.21
C GLN A 49 -15.29 -12.86 33.28
N GLU A 50 -15.18 -13.07 31.97
CA GLU A 50 -16.21 -12.64 31.00
C GLU A 50 -17.54 -13.36 31.20
N LYS A 51 -17.50 -14.66 31.54
CA LYS A 51 -18.71 -15.46 31.78
C LYS A 51 -19.52 -15.00 32.99
N SER A 52 -18.88 -14.34 33.96
CA SER A 52 -19.50 -13.94 35.23
C SER A 52 -19.93 -12.47 35.28
N ALA A 53 -19.64 -11.70 34.23
CA ALA A 53 -20.14 -10.33 34.01
C ALA A 53 -21.54 -10.34 33.38
#